data_AF-A0A834E9L3-F1
#
_entry.id   AF-A0A834E9L3-F1
#
_cell.length_a   1.000
_cell.length_b   1.000
_cell.length_c   1.000
_cell.angle_alpha   90.00
_cell.angle_beta   90.00
_cell.angle_gamma   90.00
#
_symmetry.space_group_name_H-M   'P 1'
#
loop_
_entity.id
_entity.type
_entity.pdbx_description
1 polymer ?
#
loop_
_entity_poly.entity_id
_entity_poly.type
_entity_poly.pdbx_seq_one_letter_code
_entity_poly.pdbx_strand_id
1 'polypeptide(L)'
;MAEKKSKRDSIGMRMKGCHTNNGFVQNEDILEKDLDPGSPADSPQHIIMGVGGPEEPDFKNIQPYAGMPKEVLFHFSRQARYRVLREVLFWLIVASVLALTAATIAIIAISPKCLDWWQAGPMYQIYPRSFKDSNKDGNGDLKGIQDKLDYIKTLNIKTVWITSFYKSSLKDFRHGIEDFQEIDPIFGTMKDFENLVAAIHDKGLKLIIDFIPNHTSDKHAWFQLSRNRTGKYTDYYIWHNCSHENGITTPPNNWLSVYGNSSWHFDEVRNQCYFHQFTKEQPDLNFRNPDVQGEIKEIIQFWLAKGVDGFSFEAVKFLLEAKHLRDEAQVKKTQIPDTVTQYSELYHDFTTTQVGMHDIVRSFRQTMDQHSTEPGRYR
;
A
#
# COMPACT_ATOMS: atom_id res chain seq x y z
N MET A 1 -31.34 -22.10 37.43
CA MET A 1 -32.20 -22.87 36.49
C MET A 1 -32.68 -21.89 35.44
N ALA A 2 -32.35 -21.95 34.16
CA ALA A 2 -32.03 -23.09 33.31
C ALA A 2 -30.86 -22.76 32.35
N GLU A 3 -30.07 -23.80 32.06
CA GLU A 3 -29.00 -23.83 31.09
C GLU A 3 -29.54 -23.86 29.64
N LYS A 4 -28.83 -23.21 28.71
CA LYS A 4 -28.71 -23.74 27.35
C LYS A 4 -27.42 -23.30 26.64
N LYS A 5 -26.45 -24.21 26.73
CA LYS A 5 -25.39 -24.61 25.78
C LYS A 5 -24.99 -23.66 24.64
N SER A 6 -23.71 -23.29 24.75
CA SER A 6 -22.74 -22.98 23.69
C SER A 6 -22.89 -23.83 22.42
N LYS A 7 -22.93 -23.16 21.27
CA LYS A 7 -22.50 -23.69 19.97
C LYS A 7 -21.37 -22.80 19.45
N ARG A 8 -20.17 -23.35 19.39
CA ARG A 8 -19.03 -22.81 18.64
C ARG A 8 -19.20 -23.25 17.18
N ASP A 9 -19.34 -22.30 16.28
CA ASP A 9 -19.22 -22.54 14.84
C ASP A 9 -17.73 -22.61 14.48
N SER A 10 -17.27 -23.81 14.14
CA SER A 10 -15.94 -24.06 13.57
C SER A 10 -15.96 -23.73 12.09
N ILE A 11 -15.39 -22.59 11.71
CA ILE A 11 -15.12 -22.23 10.31
C ILE A 11 -13.98 -23.13 9.80
N GLY A 12 -14.33 -24.11 8.98
CA GLY A 12 -13.37 -24.97 8.28
C GLY A 12 -12.64 -24.20 7.19
N MET A 13 -11.33 -24.03 7.35
CA MET A 13 -10.45 -23.42 6.36
C MET A 13 -10.21 -24.41 5.21
N ARG A 14 -10.78 -24.14 4.04
CA ARG A 14 -10.60 -24.94 2.83
C ARG A 14 -9.30 -24.50 2.14
N MET A 15 -8.22 -25.26 2.32
CA MET A 15 -6.97 -25.03 1.59
C MET A 15 -7.20 -25.31 0.10
N LYS A 16 -7.05 -24.28 -0.74
CA LYS A 16 -6.99 -24.42 -2.21
C LYS A 16 -5.65 -25.04 -2.60
N GLY A 17 -5.69 -25.97 -3.54
CA GLY A 17 -4.59 -26.85 -3.91
C GLY A 17 -3.35 -26.15 -4.45
N CYS A 18 -2.19 -26.63 -4.02
CA CYS A 18 -0.92 -26.36 -4.69
C CYS A 18 -0.90 -27.08 -6.04
N HIS A 19 -0.67 -26.33 -7.12
CA HIS A 19 -0.26 -26.88 -8.40
C HIS A 19 1.19 -27.36 -8.30
N THR A 20 1.41 -28.66 -8.43
CA THR A 20 2.74 -29.27 -8.62
C THR A 20 3.12 -29.19 -10.09
N ASN A 21 4.32 -28.68 -10.35
CA ASN A 21 4.96 -28.62 -11.66
C ASN A 21 5.49 -30.02 -12.01
N ASN A 22 5.01 -30.61 -13.11
CA ASN A 22 5.44 -31.93 -13.58
C ASN A 22 6.68 -31.77 -14.48
N GLY A 23 7.86 -31.93 -13.88
CA GLY A 23 9.12 -32.06 -14.60
C GLY A 23 9.54 -33.52 -14.74
N PHE A 24 9.80 -33.92 -15.98
CA PHE A 24 10.50 -35.13 -16.44
C PHE A 24 9.76 -36.48 -16.36
N VAL A 25 9.39 -36.96 -17.56
CA VAL A 25 8.97 -38.32 -17.88
C VAL A 25 10.20 -39.12 -18.33
N GLN A 26 10.41 -40.30 -17.76
CA GLN A 26 11.01 -41.42 -18.48
C GLN A 26 10.50 -42.75 -17.90
N ASN A 27 9.93 -43.56 -18.79
CA ASN A 27 9.36 -44.88 -18.58
C ASN A 27 10.41 -45.90 -18.13
N GLU A 28 10.01 -46.89 -17.32
CA GLU A 28 9.88 -48.30 -17.74
C GLU A 28 9.57 -49.18 -16.52
N ASP A 29 8.35 -49.72 -16.48
CA ASP A 29 7.91 -50.77 -15.57
C ASP A 29 8.37 -52.13 -16.11
N ILE A 30 9.19 -52.87 -15.34
CA ILE A 30 9.32 -54.32 -15.47
C ILE A 30 8.69 -54.93 -14.22
N LEU A 31 7.69 -55.76 -14.47
CA LEU A 31 6.85 -56.43 -13.51
C LEU A 31 7.30 -57.89 -13.43
N GLU A 32 7.77 -58.35 -12.28
CA GLU A 32 7.81 -59.79 -11.98
C GLU A 32 7.45 -60.04 -10.52
N LYS A 33 6.51 -60.97 -10.34
CA LYS A 33 5.78 -61.27 -9.12
C LYS A 33 6.11 -62.70 -8.72
N ASP A 34 6.53 -62.87 -7.48
CA ASP A 34 6.85 -64.14 -6.83
C ASP A 34 5.68 -65.14 -6.86
N LEU A 35 6.00 -66.42 -7.06
CA LEU A 35 5.13 -67.55 -6.71
C LEU A 35 5.93 -68.65 -5.98
N ASP A 36 5.43 -68.99 -4.78
CA ASP A 36 5.89 -70.03 -3.85
C ASP A 36 5.27 -71.41 -4.22
N PRO A 37 5.81 -72.56 -3.74
CA PRO A 37 5.66 -73.89 -4.33
C PRO A 37 4.61 -74.80 -3.66
N GLY A 38 4.19 -75.86 -4.35
CA GLY A 38 3.48 -76.97 -3.70
C GLY A 38 2.98 -78.12 -4.59
N SER A 39 3.68 -79.26 -4.50
CA SER A 39 3.17 -80.65 -4.56
C SER A 39 2.91 -81.39 -5.91
N PRO A 40 2.91 -82.75 -5.92
CA PRO A 40 3.80 -83.54 -6.79
C PRO A 40 3.09 -84.55 -7.71
N ALA A 41 3.74 -84.99 -8.78
CA ALA A 41 3.63 -86.36 -9.34
C ALA A 41 4.55 -86.57 -10.56
N ASP A 42 5.03 -87.82 -10.67
CA ASP A 42 5.54 -88.54 -11.85
C ASP A 42 6.94 -88.26 -12.42
N SER A 43 7.86 -89.16 -12.05
CA SER A 43 8.95 -89.69 -12.89
C SER A 43 8.39 -90.87 -13.74
N PRO A 44 8.94 -91.27 -14.91
CA PRO A 44 10.38 -91.38 -15.23
C PRO A 44 10.73 -90.88 -16.66
N GLN A 45 11.97 -90.67 -17.12
CA GLN A 45 13.12 -91.57 -17.14
C GLN A 45 14.35 -90.75 -17.62
N HIS A 46 15.48 -90.91 -16.96
CA HIS A 46 16.76 -90.28 -17.30
C HIS A 46 17.38 -90.91 -18.57
N ILE A 47 17.78 -90.07 -19.53
CA ILE A 47 18.93 -90.35 -20.40
C ILE A 47 20.07 -89.45 -19.91
N ILE A 48 21.09 -90.08 -19.34
CA ILE A 48 22.35 -89.44 -18.95
C ILE A 48 23.21 -89.36 -20.22
N MET A 49 23.47 -88.14 -20.69
CA MET A 49 24.66 -87.85 -21.49
C MET A 49 25.30 -86.59 -20.92
N GLY A 50 26.45 -86.80 -20.26
CA GLY A 50 27.27 -85.73 -19.74
C GLY A 50 27.89 -84.91 -20.88
N VAL A 51 27.71 -83.61 -20.81
CA VAL A 51 28.61 -82.62 -21.39
C VAL A 51 28.85 -81.61 -20.27
N GLY A 52 30.12 -81.44 -19.90
CA GLY A 52 30.55 -80.59 -18.79
C GLY A 52 29.95 -79.19 -18.88
N GLY A 53 29.33 -78.75 -17.79
CA GLY A 53 28.93 -77.36 -17.61
C GLY A 53 30.15 -76.42 -17.59
N PRO A 54 29.95 -75.13 -17.86
CA PRO A 54 31.03 -74.15 -17.94
C PRO A 54 31.76 -74.08 -16.60
N GLU A 55 33.09 -74.11 -16.63
CA GLU A 55 33.91 -73.81 -15.46
C GLU A 55 33.48 -72.44 -14.91
N GLU A 56 32.95 -72.43 -13.67
CA GLU A 56 32.88 -71.20 -12.88
C GLU A 56 34.29 -70.62 -12.82
N PRO A 57 34.50 -69.33 -13.17
CA PRO A 57 35.83 -68.75 -13.05
C PRO A 57 36.26 -68.84 -11.58
N ASP A 58 37.43 -69.45 -11.32
CA ASP A 58 37.99 -69.51 -9.98
C ASP A 58 38.46 -68.10 -9.56
N PHE A 59 37.55 -67.35 -8.92
CA PHE A 59 37.78 -65.96 -8.50
C PHE A 59 38.76 -65.82 -7.32
N LYS A 60 39.35 -66.91 -6.82
CA LYS A 60 40.18 -66.89 -5.60
C LYS A 60 41.49 -66.09 -5.72
N ASN A 61 41.94 -65.77 -6.94
CA ASN A 61 43.23 -65.08 -7.20
C ASN A 61 43.13 -63.85 -8.11
N ILE A 62 41.95 -63.26 -8.28
CA ILE A 62 41.82 -62.06 -9.13
C ILE A 62 42.34 -60.84 -8.36
N GLN A 63 43.20 -60.04 -8.99
CA GLN A 63 43.66 -58.76 -8.44
C GLN A 63 42.81 -57.62 -9.01
N PRO A 64 42.59 -56.53 -8.26
CA PRO A 64 41.86 -55.37 -8.79
C PRO A 64 42.66 -54.69 -9.92
N TYR A 65 41.97 -54.40 -11.03
CA TYR A 65 42.51 -53.68 -12.19
C TYR A 65 41.58 -52.53 -12.62
N ALA A 66 42.04 -51.65 -13.51
CA ALA A 66 41.21 -50.53 -13.98
C ALA A 66 40.07 -51.03 -14.88
N GLY A 67 38.84 -50.55 -14.67
CA GLY A 67 37.69 -50.93 -15.49
C GLY A 67 37.13 -52.34 -15.23
N MET A 68 37.21 -52.83 -13.99
CA MET A 68 36.67 -54.14 -13.60
C MET A 68 35.18 -54.31 -14.01
N PRO A 69 34.79 -55.48 -14.54
CA PRO A 69 33.39 -55.83 -14.77
C PRO A 69 32.67 -56.08 -13.43
N LYS A 70 31.33 -56.07 -13.47
CA LYS A 70 30.44 -56.10 -12.31
C LYS A 70 30.75 -57.27 -11.37
N GLU A 71 31.02 -58.45 -11.93
CA GLU A 71 31.25 -59.71 -11.21
C GLU A 71 32.52 -59.63 -10.36
N VAL A 72 33.61 -59.07 -10.91
CA VAL A 72 34.89 -58.88 -10.20
C VAL A 72 34.76 -57.77 -9.14
N LEU A 73 34.02 -56.70 -9.42
CA LEU A 73 33.84 -55.58 -8.50
C LEU A 73 33.10 -55.95 -7.20
N PHE A 74 32.16 -56.90 -7.25
CA PHE A 74 31.39 -57.30 -6.07
C PHE A 74 32.24 -57.98 -4.99
N HIS A 75 33.30 -58.70 -5.37
CA HIS A 75 34.21 -59.34 -4.43
C HIS A 75 35.00 -58.32 -3.58
N PHE A 76 35.40 -57.20 -4.18
CA PHE A 76 36.18 -56.17 -3.48
C PHE A 76 35.31 -55.10 -2.79
N SER A 77 34.23 -54.65 -3.44
CA SER A 77 33.40 -53.53 -2.96
C SER A 77 32.65 -53.81 -1.65
N ARG A 78 32.46 -55.08 -1.28
CA ARG A 78 31.82 -55.50 -0.02
C ARG A 78 32.75 -55.49 1.19
N GLN A 79 34.07 -55.40 0.98
CA GLN A 79 35.04 -55.35 2.07
C GLN A 79 34.76 -54.15 2.99
N ALA A 80 34.94 -54.33 4.30
CA ALA A 80 34.60 -53.32 5.31
C ALA A 80 35.23 -51.95 5.03
N ARG A 81 36.48 -51.93 4.53
CA ARG A 81 37.23 -50.72 4.16
C ARG A 81 36.55 -49.85 3.10
N TYR A 82 35.76 -50.44 2.19
CA TYR A 82 35.02 -49.71 1.15
C TYR A 82 33.54 -49.51 1.50
N ARG A 83 32.91 -50.51 2.15
CA ARG A 83 31.49 -50.47 2.50
C ARG A 83 31.19 -49.38 3.54
N VAL A 84 31.96 -49.32 4.64
CA VAL A 84 31.72 -48.35 5.73
C VAL A 84 31.87 -46.92 5.22
N LEU A 85 32.96 -46.64 4.48
CA LEU A 85 33.21 -45.32 3.91
C LEU A 85 32.09 -44.89 2.95
N ARG A 86 31.62 -45.78 2.07
CA ARG A 86 30.54 -45.49 1.12
C ARG A 86 29.21 -45.17 1.82
N GLU A 87 28.83 -45.97 2.82
CA GLU A 87 27.60 -45.74 3.60
C GLU A 87 27.67 -44.44 4.41
N VAL A 88 28.80 -44.19 5.08
CA VAL A 88 29.01 -42.95 5.84
C VAL A 88 28.94 -41.72 4.93
N LEU A 89 29.60 -41.75 3.76
CA LEU A 89 29.53 -40.65 2.80
C LEU A 89 28.10 -40.44 2.28
N PHE A 90 27.36 -41.51 1.98
CA PHE A 90 25.97 -41.42 1.56
C PHE A 90 25.09 -40.74 2.62
N TRP A 91 25.15 -41.21 3.87
CA TRP A 91 24.35 -40.64 4.96
C TRP A 91 24.82 -39.23 5.34
N LEU A 92 26.11 -38.91 5.23
CA LEU A 92 26.62 -37.56 5.39
C LEU A 92 26.06 -36.61 4.33
N ILE A 93 25.94 -37.05 3.08
CA ILE A 93 25.33 -36.25 2.01
C ILE A 93 23.85 -35.99 2.35
N VAL A 94 23.10 -37.02 2.72
CA VAL A 94 21.67 -36.88 3.11
C VAL A 94 21.52 -35.93 4.29
N ALA A 95 22.32 -36.11 5.35
CA ALA A 95 22.32 -35.24 6.52
C ALA A 95 22.72 -33.79 6.17
N SER A 96 23.68 -33.61 5.27
CA SER A 96 24.12 -32.28 4.81
C SER A 96 23.02 -31.55 4.04
N VAL A 97 22.28 -32.25 3.17
CA VAL A 97 21.12 -31.66 2.46
C VAL A 97 20.05 -31.20 3.46
N LEU A 98 19.75 -32.03 4.47
CA LEU A 98 18.79 -31.68 5.51
C LEU A 98 19.28 -30.49 6.35
N ALA A 99 20.56 -30.47 6.72
CA ALA A 99 21.16 -29.38 7.48
C ALA A 99 21.16 -28.07 6.69
N LEU A 100 21.52 -28.08 5.40
CA LEU A 100 21.47 -26.90 4.52
C LEU A 100 20.04 -26.40 4.33
N THR A 101 19.08 -27.31 4.21
CA THR A 101 17.65 -26.96 4.10
C THR A 101 17.16 -26.32 5.41
N ALA A 102 17.46 -26.93 6.56
CA ALA A 102 17.10 -26.39 7.86
C ALA A 102 17.75 -25.03 8.13
N ALA A 103 19.02 -24.87 7.76
CA ALA A 103 19.73 -23.59 7.86
C ALA A 103 19.08 -22.51 6.98
N THR A 104 18.70 -22.86 5.75
CA THR A 104 18.00 -21.93 4.83
C THR A 104 16.66 -21.50 5.39
N ILE A 105 15.85 -22.45 5.89
CA ILE A 105 14.56 -22.15 6.53
C ILE A 105 14.76 -21.26 7.76
N ALA A 106 15.75 -21.57 8.59
CA ALA A 106 16.08 -20.77 9.76
C ALA A 106 16.44 -19.33 9.37
N ILE A 107 17.31 -19.14 8.37
CA ILE A 107 17.70 -17.81 7.88
C ILE A 107 16.47 -17.03 7.39
N ILE A 108 15.61 -17.64 6.58
CA ILE A 108 14.39 -16.99 6.07
C ILE A 108 13.45 -16.61 7.23
N ALA A 109 13.26 -17.49 8.20
CA ALA A 109 12.33 -17.29 9.31
C ALA A 109 12.81 -16.22 10.31
N ILE A 110 14.13 -16.09 10.53
CA ILE A 110 14.70 -15.11 11.46
C ILE A 110 15.04 -13.78 10.79
N SER A 111 15.06 -13.71 9.45
CA SER A 111 15.39 -12.48 8.73
C SER A 111 14.30 -11.43 8.99
N PRO A 112 14.66 -10.22 9.47
CA PRO A 112 13.69 -9.15 9.63
C PRO A 112 13.16 -8.69 8.27
N LYS A 113 11.96 -8.09 8.26
CA LYS A 113 11.46 -7.41 7.06
C LYS A 113 12.45 -6.30 6.69
N CYS A 114 12.88 -6.26 5.43
CA CYS A 114 13.68 -5.16 4.93
C CYS A 114 12.88 -3.84 4.93
N LEU A 115 13.59 -2.72 4.89
CA LEU A 115 12.99 -1.39 4.89
C LEU A 115 12.16 -1.17 3.62
N ASP A 116 11.00 -0.53 3.79
CA ASP A 116 10.19 -0.04 2.68
C ASP A 116 10.83 1.24 2.09
N TRP A 117 10.44 1.60 0.86
CA TRP A 117 11.09 2.69 0.10
C TRP A 117 11.07 4.05 0.81
N TRP A 118 10.03 4.34 1.59
CA TRP A 118 9.87 5.60 2.34
C TRP A 118 10.76 5.66 3.58
N GLN A 119 11.30 4.53 4.03
CA GLN A 119 12.24 4.43 5.15
C GLN A 119 13.71 4.45 4.69
N ALA A 120 13.96 4.16 3.40
CA ALA A 120 15.28 3.85 2.89
C ALA A 120 16.11 5.07 2.44
N GLY A 121 15.49 6.23 2.19
CA GLY A 121 16.21 7.40 1.70
C GLY A 121 15.47 8.73 1.88
N PRO A 122 16.16 9.86 1.65
CA PRO A 122 15.62 11.19 1.91
C PRO A 122 14.51 11.57 0.91
N MET A 123 13.60 12.43 1.40
CA MET A 123 12.58 13.08 0.59
C MET A 123 13.03 14.50 0.20
N TYR A 124 12.61 14.96 -0.97
CA TYR A 124 12.89 16.31 -1.47
C TYR A 124 11.59 17.02 -1.82
N GLN A 125 11.25 18.04 -1.05
CA GLN A 125 10.04 18.83 -1.25
C GLN A 125 10.27 19.89 -2.33
N ILE A 126 9.37 19.94 -3.30
CA ILE A 126 9.37 20.86 -4.43
C ILE A 126 8.11 21.71 -4.36
N TYR A 127 8.30 23.02 -4.27
CA TYR A 127 7.27 24.00 -4.60
C TYR A 127 7.30 24.24 -6.12
N PRO A 128 6.33 23.70 -6.91
CA PRO A 128 6.48 23.55 -8.36
C PRO A 128 6.65 24.89 -9.07
N ARG A 129 5.93 25.92 -8.61
CA ARG A 129 5.93 27.26 -9.21
C ARG A 129 7.30 27.97 -9.18
N SER A 130 8.21 27.56 -8.30
CA SER A 130 9.51 28.22 -8.14
C SER A 130 10.70 27.31 -8.44
N PHE A 131 10.47 26.11 -8.97
CA PHE A 131 11.55 25.16 -9.19
C PHE A 131 12.25 25.38 -10.53
N LYS A 132 11.52 25.26 -11.65
CA LYS A 132 12.08 25.46 -12.99
C LYS A 132 10.98 25.77 -14.00
N ASP A 133 11.06 26.94 -14.63
CA ASP A 133 10.23 27.35 -15.77
C ASP A 133 10.78 26.73 -17.06
N SER A 134 9.95 26.02 -17.84
CA SER A 134 10.34 25.42 -19.12
C SER A 134 9.82 26.19 -20.36
N ASN A 135 8.81 27.05 -20.20
CA ASN A 135 8.07 27.68 -21.30
C ASN A 135 8.24 29.21 -21.37
N LYS A 136 8.98 29.81 -20.44
CA LYS A 136 9.34 31.24 -20.34
C LYS A 136 8.17 32.15 -19.94
N ASP A 137 7.19 31.65 -19.20
CA ASP A 137 6.09 32.45 -18.66
C ASP A 137 6.38 33.03 -17.26
N GLY A 138 7.52 32.69 -16.65
CA GLY A 138 7.94 33.12 -15.33
C GLY A 138 7.46 32.22 -14.18
N ASN A 139 6.69 31.16 -14.46
CA ASN A 139 6.26 30.17 -13.49
C ASN A 139 7.00 28.84 -13.72
N GLY A 140 7.42 28.19 -12.64
CA GLY A 140 7.87 26.81 -12.71
C GLY A 140 6.72 25.86 -13.07
N ASP A 141 7.02 24.85 -13.89
CA ASP A 141 6.05 23.91 -14.45
C ASP A 141 6.49 22.44 -14.27
N LEU A 142 5.57 21.49 -14.49
CA LEU A 142 5.86 20.05 -14.31
C LEU A 142 6.94 19.56 -15.28
N LYS A 143 7.01 20.16 -16.47
CA LYS A 143 8.02 19.85 -17.47
C LYS A 143 9.42 20.25 -17.02
N GLY A 144 9.55 21.41 -16.39
CA GLY A 144 10.80 21.88 -15.80
C GLY A 144 11.27 21.01 -14.63
N ILE A 145 10.37 20.43 -13.84
CA ILE A 145 10.71 19.41 -12.84
C ILE A 145 11.29 18.17 -13.54
N GLN A 146 10.62 17.69 -14.60
CA GLN A 146 11.06 16.53 -15.38
C GLN A 146 12.49 16.71 -15.91
N ASP A 147 12.80 17.90 -16.43
CA ASP A 147 14.12 18.24 -16.99
C ASP A 147 15.23 18.32 -15.93
N LYS A 148 14.88 18.33 -14.64
CA LYS A 148 15.81 18.41 -13.49
C LYS A 148 15.86 17.14 -12.66
N LEU A 149 15.24 16.04 -13.10
CA LEU A 149 15.29 14.77 -12.37
C LEU A 149 16.73 14.23 -12.23
N ASP A 150 17.63 14.48 -13.18
CA ASP A 150 19.03 14.08 -13.06
C ASP A 150 19.74 14.80 -11.90
N TYR A 151 19.46 16.09 -11.72
CA TYR A 151 19.97 16.84 -10.57
C TYR A 151 19.46 16.23 -9.25
N ILE A 152 18.16 15.95 -9.15
CA ILE A 152 17.57 15.32 -7.96
C ILE A 152 18.26 13.97 -7.66
N LYS A 153 18.59 13.21 -8.71
CA LYS A 153 19.27 11.92 -8.59
C LYS A 153 20.72 12.07 -8.09
N THR A 154 21.43 13.15 -8.47
CA THR A 154 22.77 13.44 -7.95
C THR A 154 22.79 13.78 -6.46
N LEU A 155 21.67 14.22 -5.90
CA LEU A 155 21.51 14.50 -4.46
C LEU A 155 21.20 13.25 -3.63
N ASN A 156 21.17 12.06 -4.25
CA ASN A 156 20.82 10.79 -3.60
C ASN A 156 19.39 10.77 -2.99
N ILE A 157 18.47 11.54 -3.58
CA ILE A 157 17.07 11.57 -3.18
C ILE A 157 16.36 10.26 -3.56
N LYS A 158 15.49 9.77 -2.68
CA LYS A 158 14.62 8.62 -2.97
C LYS A 158 13.22 9.05 -3.40
N THR A 159 12.68 10.07 -2.75
CA THR A 159 11.29 10.49 -2.92
C THR A 159 11.22 11.98 -3.27
N VAL A 160 10.50 12.30 -4.32
CA VAL A 160 10.10 13.67 -4.66
C VAL A 160 8.73 13.92 -4.05
N TRP A 161 8.61 14.99 -3.26
CA TRP A 161 7.34 15.47 -2.74
C TRP A 161 6.98 16.77 -3.46
N ILE A 162 5.94 16.75 -4.28
CA ILE A 162 5.47 17.96 -4.97
C ILE A 162 4.29 18.55 -4.20
N THR A 163 4.38 19.82 -3.84
CA THR A 163 3.26 20.50 -3.19
C THR A 163 2.09 20.70 -4.17
N SER A 164 0.92 21.11 -3.67
CA SER A 164 -0.30 21.26 -4.48
C SER A 164 -0.10 21.91 -5.85
N PHE A 165 -0.60 21.24 -6.90
CA PHE A 165 -0.62 21.68 -8.30
C PHE A 165 -2.02 21.56 -8.93
N TYR A 166 -3.03 21.26 -8.12
CA TYR A 166 -4.42 21.18 -8.56
C TYR A 166 -4.91 22.51 -9.11
N LYS A 167 -5.89 22.47 -10.01
CA LYS A 167 -6.57 23.68 -10.49
C LYS A 167 -7.13 24.46 -9.31
N SER A 168 -6.68 25.70 -9.13
CA SER A 168 -6.98 26.47 -7.92
C SER A 168 -7.26 27.95 -8.20
N SER A 169 -8.27 28.49 -7.51
CA SER A 169 -8.59 29.93 -7.53
C SER A 169 -7.66 30.74 -6.64
N LEU A 170 -7.15 30.11 -5.58
CA LEU A 170 -6.30 30.71 -4.55
C LEU A 170 -5.06 29.83 -4.37
N LYS A 171 -3.89 30.37 -4.72
CA LYS A 171 -2.62 29.62 -4.75
C LYS A 171 -1.81 29.73 -3.45
N ASP A 172 -2.32 30.47 -2.47
CA ASP A 172 -1.77 30.65 -1.13
C ASP A 172 -2.78 30.19 -0.06
N PHE A 173 -2.40 30.26 1.23
CA PHE A 173 -3.30 30.00 2.37
C PHE A 173 -3.94 28.61 2.40
N ARG A 174 -3.17 27.56 2.09
CA ARG A 174 -3.62 26.15 2.00
C ARG A 174 -4.53 25.81 0.82
N HIS A 175 -4.53 26.66 -0.22
CA HIS A 175 -5.10 26.42 -1.54
C HIS A 175 -6.63 26.25 -1.60
N GLY A 176 -7.30 27.06 -2.43
CA GLY A 176 -8.72 26.90 -2.74
C GLY A 176 -8.93 26.08 -4.02
N ILE A 177 -9.01 24.74 -3.90
CA ILE A 177 -9.05 23.82 -5.04
C ILE A 177 -10.40 23.91 -5.78
N GLU A 178 -10.37 24.26 -7.07
CA GLU A 178 -11.55 24.30 -7.95
C GLU A 178 -11.89 22.94 -8.55
N ASP A 179 -10.87 22.10 -8.78
CA ASP A 179 -11.02 20.75 -9.31
C ASP A 179 -9.87 19.86 -8.83
N PHE A 180 -10.20 18.78 -8.11
CA PHE A 180 -9.23 17.86 -7.54
C PHE A 180 -8.61 16.88 -8.54
N GLN A 181 -9.15 16.77 -9.75
CA GLN A 181 -8.71 15.81 -10.77
C GLN A 181 -8.01 16.48 -11.95
N GLU A 182 -7.88 17.80 -11.93
CA GLU A 182 -7.24 18.61 -12.97
C GLU A 182 -5.97 19.30 -12.48
N ILE A 183 -5.02 19.48 -13.40
CA ILE A 183 -3.79 20.24 -13.16
C ILE A 183 -4.07 21.72 -13.39
N ASP A 184 -3.53 22.61 -12.56
CA ASP A 184 -3.61 24.05 -12.82
C ASP A 184 -2.87 24.39 -14.13
N PRO A 185 -3.49 25.15 -15.06
CA PRO A 185 -2.88 25.43 -16.35
C PRO A 185 -1.49 26.10 -16.29
N ILE A 186 -1.15 26.78 -15.18
CA ILE A 186 0.20 27.34 -15.02
C ILE A 186 1.29 26.27 -14.90
N PHE A 187 0.94 25.06 -14.47
CA PHE A 187 1.89 23.96 -14.27
C PHE A 187 1.96 23.01 -15.47
N GLY A 188 1.01 23.12 -16.41
CA GLY A 188 0.91 22.29 -17.60
C GLY A 188 -0.41 21.52 -17.67
N THR A 189 -0.36 20.33 -18.26
CA THR A 189 -1.53 19.48 -18.50
C THR A 189 -1.44 18.16 -17.75
N MET A 190 -2.55 17.40 -17.70
CA MET A 190 -2.54 16.03 -17.20
C MET A 190 -1.52 15.13 -17.93
N LYS A 191 -1.29 15.37 -19.23
CA LYS A 191 -0.28 14.64 -19.99
C LYS A 191 1.14 14.94 -19.51
N ASP A 192 1.42 16.19 -19.14
CA ASP A 192 2.73 16.57 -18.57
C ASP A 192 2.94 15.91 -17.21
N PHE A 193 1.89 15.79 -16.40
CA PHE A 193 1.91 15.03 -15.15
C PHE A 193 2.22 13.54 -15.40
N GLU A 194 1.51 12.88 -16.32
CA GLU A 194 1.75 11.47 -16.65
C GLU A 194 3.18 11.22 -17.15
N ASN A 195 3.70 12.12 -18.00
CA ASN A 195 5.09 12.08 -18.47
C ASN A 195 6.09 12.24 -17.31
N LEU A 196 5.81 13.12 -16.35
CA LEU A 196 6.64 13.32 -15.16
C LEU A 196 6.65 12.07 -14.27
N VAL A 197 5.49 11.47 -14.01
CA VAL A 197 5.39 10.23 -13.20
C VAL A 197 6.22 9.11 -13.83
N ALA A 198 6.06 8.88 -15.14
CA ALA A 198 6.84 7.88 -15.86
C ALA A 198 8.35 8.13 -15.74
N ALA A 199 8.79 9.37 -15.99
CA ALA A 199 10.21 9.73 -15.92
C ALA A 199 10.80 9.63 -14.50
N ILE A 200 10.02 9.89 -13.45
CA ILE A 200 10.40 9.68 -12.06
C ILE A 200 10.64 8.17 -11.81
N HIS A 201 9.70 7.33 -12.24
CA HIS A 201 9.78 5.88 -12.04
C HIS A 201 10.92 5.23 -12.83
N ASP A 202 11.19 5.69 -14.06
CA ASP A 202 12.32 5.23 -14.88
C ASP A 202 13.67 5.47 -14.20
N LYS A 203 13.75 6.47 -13.31
CA LYS A 203 14.95 6.79 -12.52
C LYS A 203 14.97 6.11 -11.14
N GLY A 204 14.00 5.25 -10.84
CA GLY A 204 13.88 4.54 -9.56
C GLY A 204 13.48 5.45 -8.38
N LEU A 205 12.97 6.65 -8.67
CA LEU A 205 12.46 7.60 -7.69
C LEU A 205 10.98 7.29 -7.37
N LYS A 206 10.50 7.90 -6.29
CA LYS A 206 9.10 7.83 -5.85
C LYS A 206 8.47 9.22 -5.82
N LEU A 207 7.18 9.32 -6.11
CA LEU A 207 6.44 10.59 -6.09
C LEU A 207 5.35 10.58 -5.03
N ILE A 208 5.39 11.53 -4.09
CA ILE A 208 4.26 11.86 -3.24
C ILE A 208 3.74 13.26 -3.55
N ILE A 209 2.45 13.48 -3.38
CA ILE A 209 1.80 14.78 -3.65
C ILE A 209 1.00 15.26 -2.44
N ASP A 210 0.82 16.56 -2.29
CA ASP A 210 -0.11 17.10 -1.29
C ASP A 210 -1.54 16.68 -1.58
N PHE A 211 -2.32 16.46 -0.53
CA PHE A 211 -3.76 16.27 -0.62
C PHE A 211 -4.46 17.04 0.51
N ILE A 212 -5.37 17.93 0.14
CA ILE A 212 -6.07 18.82 1.08
C ILE A 212 -7.55 18.39 1.10
N PRO A 213 -7.95 17.47 2.00
CA PRO A 213 -9.32 16.97 2.04
C PRO A 213 -10.32 17.96 2.64
N ASN A 214 -9.88 18.95 3.42
CA ASN A 214 -10.73 19.71 4.33
C ASN A 214 -11.78 20.59 3.65
N HIS A 215 -11.37 21.30 2.60
CA HIS A 215 -12.16 22.33 1.94
C HIS A 215 -11.96 22.29 0.43
N THR A 216 -12.84 22.99 -0.27
CA THR A 216 -12.67 23.32 -1.69
C THR A 216 -12.61 24.82 -1.87
N SER A 217 -12.41 25.28 -3.10
CA SER A 217 -12.75 26.64 -3.51
C SER A 217 -14.26 26.88 -3.39
N ASP A 218 -14.67 28.11 -3.12
CA ASP A 218 -16.04 28.59 -3.33
C ASP A 218 -16.46 28.56 -4.82
N LYS A 219 -15.49 28.49 -5.75
CA LYS A 219 -15.75 28.27 -7.18
C LYS A 219 -15.89 26.80 -7.57
N HIS A 220 -15.65 25.86 -6.65
CA HIS A 220 -15.80 24.43 -6.92
C HIS A 220 -17.25 24.11 -7.29
N ALA A 221 -17.44 23.20 -8.26
CA ALA A 221 -18.77 22.84 -8.75
C ALA A 221 -19.70 22.37 -7.61
N TRP A 222 -19.17 21.62 -6.65
CA TRP A 222 -19.90 21.19 -5.46
C TRP A 222 -20.44 22.37 -4.64
N PHE A 223 -19.65 23.43 -4.40
CA PHE A 223 -20.13 24.59 -3.63
C PHE A 223 -21.22 25.34 -4.40
N GLN A 224 -21.03 25.52 -5.71
CA GLN A 224 -22.01 26.15 -6.59
C GLN A 224 -23.35 25.39 -6.62
N LEU A 225 -23.31 24.06 -6.61
CA LEU A 225 -24.50 23.21 -6.51
C LEU A 225 -25.08 23.21 -5.08
N SER A 226 -24.22 23.25 -4.06
CA SER A 226 -24.63 23.28 -2.66
C SER A 226 -25.38 24.57 -2.32
N ARG A 227 -24.85 25.74 -2.68
CA ARG A 227 -25.53 27.02 -2.38
C ARG A 227 -26.91 27.15 -3.06
N ASN A 228 -27.09 26.48 -4.21
CA ASN A 228 -28.36 26.39 -4.92
C ASN A 228 -29.28 25.23 -4.46
N ARG A 229 -28.86 24.45 -3.45
CA ARG A 229 -29.60 23.28 -2.92
C ARG A 229 -29.89 22.22 -3.99
N THR A 230 -28.94 22.01 -4.90
CA THR A 230 -29.11 21.08 -6.03
C THR A 230 -28.77 19.64 -5.62
N GLY A 231 -29.79 18.79 -5.48
CA GLY A 231 -29.64 17.35 -5.27
C GLY A 231 -28.80 16.99 -4.04
N LYS A 232 -27.93 15.96 -4.18
CA LYS A 232 -27.06 15.46 -3.09
C LYS A 232 -26.07 16.50 -2.54
N TYR A 233 -25.76 17.55 -3.31
CA TYR A 233 -24.78 18.57 -2.93
C TYR A 233 -25.27 19.52 -1.83
N THR A 234 -26.57 19.49 -1.49
CA THR A 234 -27.17 20.37 -0.47
C THR A 234 -26.42 20.30 0.86
N ASP A 235 -25.95 19.12 1.26
CA ASP A 235 -25.27 18.86 2.54
C ASP A 235 -23.77 18.54 2.37
N TYR A 236 -23.17 18.93 1.23
CA TYR A 236 -21.71 18.76 1.00
C TYR A 236 -20.86 19.73 1.83
N TYR A 237 -21.43 20.85 2.27
CA TYR A 237 -20.77 21.85 3.13
C TYR A 237 -21.61 22.09 4.38
N ILE A 238 -21.01 22.74 5.37
CA ILE A 238 -21.64 23.02 6.66
C ILE A 238 -22.39 24.36 6.56
N TRP A 239 -23.72 24.30 6.59
CA TRP A 239 -24.61 25.46 6.46
C TRP A 239 -25.47 25.63 7.71
N HIS A 240 -25.58 26.86 8.20
CA HIS A 240 -26.44 27.21 9.33
C HIS A 240 -27.15 28.55 9.12
N ASN A 241 -28.31 28.70 9.75
CA ASN A 241 -29.00 29.99 9.78
C ASN A 241 -28.19 30.99 10.59
N CYS A 242 -28.15 32.23 10.12
CA CYS A 242 -27.54 33.37 10.78
C CYS A 242 -28.36 34.61 10.45
N SER A 243 -28.26 35.66 11.27
CA SER A 243 -28.90 36.95 10.98
C SER A 243 -27.93 37.80 10.18
N HIS A 244 -28.40 38.37 9.06
CA HIS A 244 -27.64 39.31 8.25
C HIS A 244 -28.49 40.55 7.99
N GLU A 245 -28.17 41.64 8.68
CA GLU A 245 -28.91 42.90 8.61
C GLU A 245 -27.94 44.07 8.47
N ASN A 246 -28.25 45.02 7.58
CA ASN A 246 -27.43 46.22 7.32
C ASN A 246 -25.94 45.90 7.01
N GLY A 247 -25.67 44.78 6.35
CA GLY A 247 -24.32 44.32 6.02
C GLY A 247 -23.55 43.69 7.19
N ILE A 248 -24.18 43.53 8.36
CA ILE A 248 -23.59 42.92 9.55
C ILE A 248 -24.16 41.52 9.72
N THR A 249 -23.28 40.52 9.77
CA THR A 249 -23.64 39.12 10.05
C THR A 249 -23.45 38.81 11.53
N THR A 250 -24.50 38.31 12.17
CA THR A 250 -24.40 37.67 13.49
C THR A 250 -24.22 36.17 13.28
N PRO A 251 -23.01 35.62 13.53
CA PRO A 251 -22.72 34.21 13.27
C PRO A 251 -23.44 33.28 14.27
N PRO A 252 -23.53 31.97 13.96
CA PRO A 252 -24.15 30.98 14.87
C PRO A 252 -23.46 30.83 16.22
N ASN A 253 -22.16 31.11 16.30
CA ASN A 253 -21.32 31.01 17.50
C ASN A 253 -20.05 31.88 17.35
N ASN A 254 -19.20 31.89 18.38
CA ASN A 254 -17.98 32.70 18.42
C ASN A 254 -16.74 32.09 17.71
N TRP A 255 -16.92 31.08 16.84
CA TRP A 255 -15.78 30.42 16.20
C TRP A 255 -15.02 31.36 15.26
N LEU A 256 -13.69 31.24 15.27
CA LEU A 256 -12.78 32.09 14.51
C LEU A 256 -12.01 31.29 13.46
N SER A 257 -11.79 31.92 12.31
CA SER A 257 -10.88 31.42 11.29
C SER A 257 -9.44 31.43 11.80
N VAL A 258 -8.63 30.49 11.31
CA VAL A 258 -7.17 30.42 11.54
C VAL A 258 -6.47 31.73 11.15
N TYR A 259 -6.98 32.44 10.15
CA TYR A 259 -6.44 33.73 9.70
C TYR A 259 -7.09 34.94 10.38
N GLY A 260 -7.96 34.72 11.36
CA GLY A 260 -8.66 35.74 12.13
C GLY A 260 -10.04 36.10 11.58
N ASN A 261 -10.83 36.77 12.43
CA ASN A 261 -12.26 37.04 12.26
C ASN A 261 -13.13 35.76 12.31
N SER A 262 -14.44 35.95 12.18
CA SER A 262 -15.45 34.87 12.16
C SER A 262 -15.10 33.77 11.15
N SER A 263 -15.29 32.52 11.55
CA SER A 263 -15.24 31.34 10.66
C SER A 263 -16.55 31.10 9.91
N TRP A 264 -17.50 32.03 9.99
CA TRP A 264 -18.79 31.95 9.32
C TRP A 264 -18.96 33.11 8.35
N HIS A 265 -19.37 32.79 7.13
CA HIS A 265 -19.64 33.77 6.08
C HIS A 265 -21.05 33.60 5.52
N PHE A 266 -21.76 34.71 5.34
CA PHE A 266 -23.12 34.72 4.79
C PHE A 266 -23.08 34.56 3.27
N ASP A 267 -23.91 33.67 2.73
CA ASP A 267 -24.12 33.52 1.28
C ASP A 267 -25.52 34.03 0.91
N GLU A 268 -25.56 35.02 0.01
CA GLU A 268 -26.79 35.68 -0.44
C GLU A 268 -27.71 34.76 -1.26
N VAL A 269 -27.16 33.76 -1.94
CA VAL A 269 -27.95 32.83 -2.77
C VAL A 269 -28.70 31.86 -1.87
N ARG A 270 -28.00 31.29 -0.88
CA ARG A 270 -28.58 30.31 0.04
C ARG A 270 -29.34 30.93 1.21
N ASN A 271 -29.09 32.21 1.49
CA ASN A 271 -29.57 32.96 2.66
C ASN A 271 -29.22 32.26 3.98
N GLN A 272 -27.99 31.75 4.07
CA GLN A 272 -27.45 31.05 5.24
C GLN A 272 -25.95 31.36 5.35
N CYS A 273 -25.38 31.13 6.53
CA CYS A 273 -23.94 31.15 6.70
C CYS A 273 -23.35 29.77 6.44
N TYR A 274 -22.22 29.72 5.76
CA TYR A 274 -21.37 28.53 5.68
C TYR A 274 -20.13 28.69 6.57
N PHE A 275 -19.59 27.54 6.98
CA PHE A 275 -18.39 27.47 7.80
C PHE A 275 -17.11 27.41 6.95
N HIS A 276 -16.06 28.07 7.42
CA HIS A 276 -14.70 28.00 6.87
C HIS A 276 -13.64 28.14 7.98
N GLN A 277 -12.73 27.19 8.08
CA GLN A 277 -11.59 27.25 9.03
C GLN A 277 -10.51 28.22 8.57
N PHE A 278 -10.38 28.41 7.26
CA PHE A 278 -9.32 29.21 6.65
C PHE A 278 -9.90 30.50 6.06
N THR A 279 -9.83 30.73 4.75
CA THR A 279 -10.45 31.93 4.17
C THR A 279 -11.92 31.68 3.80
N LYS A 280 -12.69 32.75 3.60
CA LYS A 280 -14.09 32.64 3.16
C LYS A 280 -14.21 31.96 1.79
N GLU A 281 -13.21 32.10 0.92
CA GLU A 281 -13.12 31.41 -0.36
C GLU A 281 -12.82 29.90 -0.23
N GLN A 282 -12.63 29.40 1.00
CA GLN A 282 -12.32 28.00 1.32
C GLN A 282 -13.43 27.38 2.20
N PRO A 283 -14.67 27.21 1.70
CA PRO A 283 -15.74 26.57 2.44
C PRO A 283 -15.39 25.12 2.79
N ASP A 284 -15.62 24.75 4.05
CA ASP A 284 -15.27 23.41 4.53
C ASP A 284 -16.29 22.35 4.14
N LEU A 285 -15.76 21.20 3.73
CA LEU A 285 -16.55 20.03 3.39
C LEU A 285 -17.13 19.40 4.65
N ASN A 286 -18.38 18.96 4.55
CA ASN A 286 -19.06 18.28 5.63
C ASN A 286 -18.68 16.79 5.66
N PHE A 287 -17.58 16.45 6.34
CA PHE A 287 -17.11 15.06 6.48
C PHE A 287 -18.05 14.13 7.26
N ARG A 288 -19.12 14.66 7.85
CA ARG A 288 -20.15 13.85 8.49
C ARG A 288 -21.14 13.28 7.47
N ASN A 289 -21.13 13.81 6.25
CA ASN A 289 -21.85 13.27 5.10
C ASN A 289 -21.05 12.12 4.46
N PRO A 290 -21.62 10.89 4.38
CA PRO A 290 -20.93 9.76 3.76
C PRO A 290 -20.65 9.97 2.26
N ASP A 291 -21.46 10.78 1.56
CA ASP A 291 -21.23 11.07 0.13
C ASP A 291 -19.92 11.85 -0.05
N VAL A 292 -19.65 12.83 0.82
CA VAL A 292 -18.37 13.59 0.83
C VAL A 292 -17.20 12.65 1.06
N GLN A 293 -17.30 11.73 2.03
CA GLN A 293 -16.25 10.74 2.27
C GLN A 293 -16.02 9.82 1.07
N GLY A 294 -17.10 9.47 0.35
CA GLY A 294 -17.02 8.70 -0.89
C GLY A 294 -16.25 9.44 -1.97
N GLU A 295 -16.61 10.69 -2.26
CA GLU A 295 -15.95 11.51 -3.30
C GLU A 295 -14.45 11.69 -3.01
N ILE A 296 -14.09 11.93 -1.74
CA ILE A 296 -12.68 12.07 -1.35
C ILE A 296 -11.90 10.77 -1.58
N LYS A 297 -12.49 9.60 -1.32
CA LYS A 297 -11.87 8.30 -1.60
C LYS A 297 -11.72 8.04 -3.09
N GLU A 298 -12.66 8.48 -3.91
CA GLU A 298 -12.55 8.39 -5.38
C GLU A 298 -11.41 9.25 -5.91
N ILE A 299 -11.22 10.45 -5.36
CA ILE A 299 -10.08 11.32 -5.71
C ILE A 299 -8.75 10.67 -5.34
N ILE A 300 -8.64 10.07 -4.15
CA ILE A 300 -7.43 9.32 -3.75
C ILE A 300 -7.15 8.20 -4.76
N GLN A 301 -8.16 7.42 -5.13
CA GLN A 301 -8.03 6.34 -6.11
C GLN A 301 -7.61 6.85 -7.49
N PHE A 302 -8.17 7.97 -7.94
CA PHE A 302 -7.81 8.59 -9.22
C PHE A 302 -6.30 8.86 -9.33
N TRP A 303 -5.70 9.48 -8.30
CA TRP A 303 -4.27 9.80 -8.31
C TRP A 303 -3.39 8.56 -8.12
N LEU A 304 -3.82 7.58 -7.33
CA LEU A 304 -3.12 6.29 -7.22
C LEU A 304 -3.10 5.54 -8.55
N ALA A 305 -4.21 5.56 -9.30
CA ALA A 305 -4.32 4.96 -10.63
C ALA A 305 -3.40 5.65 -11.65
N LYS A 306 -3.14 6.95 -11.51
CA LYS A 306 -2.15 7.71 -12.29
C LYS A 306 -0.70 7.40 -11.93
N GLY A 307 -0.45 6.62 -10.87
CA GLY A 307 0.87 6.11 -10.51
C GLY A 307 1.53 6.80 -9.31
N VAL A 308 0.87 7.78 -8.67
CA VAL A 308 1.36 8.43 -7.44
C VAL A 308 1.70 7.39 -6.37
N ASP A 309 2.84 7.57 -5.71
CA ASP A 309 3.37 6.65 -4.70
C ASP A 309 2.91 6.95 -3.27
N GLY A 310 2.27 8.08 -3.02
CA GLY A 310 1.70 8.39 -1.71
C GLY A 310 1.18 9.82 -1.62
N PHE A 311 0.61 10.18 -0.47
CA PHE A 311 0.05 11.50 -0.21
C PHE A 311 0.60 12.11 1.07
N SER A 312 0.78 13.43 1.05
CA SER A 312 0.89 14.26 2.25
C SER A 312 -0.48 14.87 2.55
N PHE A 313 -1.17 14.34 3.56
CA PHE A 313 -2.49 14.85 3.95
C PHE A 313 -2.37 16.14 4.77
N GLU A 314 -2.88 17.24 4.24
CA GLU A 314 -2.87 18.52 4.93
C GLU A 314 -4.13 18.73 5.77
N ALA A 315 -4.01 19.60 6.78
CA ALA A 315 -5.13 20.12 7.58
C ALA A 315 -6.05 19.06 8.25
N VAL A 316 -5.60 17.81 8.40
CA VAL A 316 -6.45 16.70 8.91
C VAL A 316 -7.08 16.95 10.28
N LYS A 317 -6.47 17.78 11.13
CA LYS A 317 -7.01 18.12 12.45
C LYS A 317 -8.29 18.96 12.38
N PHE A 318 -8.58 19.57 11.22
CA PHE A 318 -9.73 20.43 10.99
C PHE A 318 -10.89 19.73 10.27
N LEU A 319 -10.79 18.41 10.05
CA LEU A 319 -11.80 17.65 9.28
C LEU A 319 -13.20 17.59 9.92
N LEU A 320 -13.30 17.85 11.23
CA LEU A 320 -14.55 17.72 11.98
C LEU A 320 -14.63 18.78 13.06
N GLU A 321 -15.82 19.35 13.18
CA GLU A 321 -16.22 20.29 14.23
C GLU A 321 -17.36 19.70 15.09
N ALA A 322 -17.57 20.24 16.28
CA ALA A 322 -18.63 19.81 17.18
C ALA A 322 -20.03 20.23 16.67
N LYS A 323 -20.91 19.24 16.47
CA LYS A 323 -22.28 19.44 15.95
C LYS A 323 -23.18 20.33 16.83
N HIS A 324 -22.85 20.46 18.12
CA HIS A 324 -23.66 21.24 19.06
C HIS A 324 -23.42 22.75 18.95
N LEU A 325 -22.43 23.18 18.14
CA LEU A 325 -22.14 24.58 17.83
C LEU A 325 -22.01 25.50 19.05
N ARG A 326 -21.47 24.99 20.15
CA ARG A 326 -21.26 25.83 21.34
C ARG A 326 -20.06 26.72 21.11
N ASP A 327 -20.08 27.86 21.78
CA ASP A 327 -18.95 28.78 21.82
C ASP A 327 -17.70 28.11 22.38
N GLU A 328 -16.57 28.43 21.77
CA GLU A 328 -15.25 28.10 22.28
C GLU A 328 -14.93 28.94 23.53
N ALA A 329 -14.13 28.39 24.43
CA ALA A 329 -13.73 29.10 25.64
C ALA A 329 -12.67 30.17 25.32
N GLN A 330 -12.91 31.40 25.76
CA GLN A 330 -11.90 32.46 25.71
C GLN A 330 -10.71 32.14 26.61
N VAL A 331 -9.49 32.38 26.10
CA VAL A 331 -8.25 32.32 26.89
C VAL A 331 -8.32 33.35 28.03
N LYS A 332 -8.73 34.59 27.71
CA LYS A 332 -9.01 35.65 28.69
C LYS A 332 -10.51 35.75 28.93
N LYS A 333 -10.99 35.12 29.99
CA LYS A 333 -12.43 35.05 30.35
C LYS A 333 -13.10 36.40 30.59
N THR A 334 -12.33 37.45 30.92
CA THR A 334 -12.87 38.80 31.18
C THR A 334 -12.82 39.72 29.96
N GLN A 335 -12.33 39.23 28.80
CA GLN A 335 -12.32 40.01 27.56
C GLN A 335 -13.74 40.10 27.01
N ILE A 336 -14.09 41.27 26.46
CA ILE A 336 -15.40 41.52 25.85
C ILE A 336 -15.49 40.68 24.56
N PRO A 337 -16.53 39.84 24.38
CA PRO A 337 -16.62 38.94 23.23
C PRO A 337 -16.49 39.63 21.87
N ASP A 338 -17.06 40.81 21.70
CA ASP A 338 -17.01 41.58 20.45
C ASP A 338 -15.59 42.00 20.03
N THR A 339 -14.63 41.93 20.94
CA THR A 339 -13.21 42.25 20.67
C THR A 339 -12.36 41.01 20.37
N VAL A 340 -12.91 39.81 20.55
CA VAL A 340 -12.23 38.54 20.34
C VAL A 340 -12.26 38.22 18.84
N THR A 341 -11.13 38.43 18.17
CA THR A 341 -11.05 38.34 16.70
C THR A 341 -9.82 37.57 16.23
N GLN A 342 -8.83 37.37 17.09
CA GLN A 342 -7.62 36.65 16.77
C GLN A 342 -7.77 35.17 17.16
N TYR A 343 -7.36 34.27 16.28
CA TYR A 343 -7.50 32.83 16.48
C TYR A 343 -6.93 32.37 17.84
N SER A 344 -5.78 32.91 18.25
CA SER A 344 -5.11 32.57 19.52
C SER A 344 -5.83 33.00 20.80
N GLU A 345 -6.92 33.76 20.70
CA GLU A 345 -7.69 34.24 21.86
C GLU A 345 -8.72 33.21 22.35
N LEU A 346 -8.91 32.12 21.61
CA LEU A 346 -9.82 31.02 21.94
C LEU A 346 -9.04 29.70 22.16
N TYR A 347 -9.56 28.86 23.04
CA TYR A 347 -9.22 27.43 23.06
C TYR A 347 -10.08 26.73 22.01
N HIS A 348 -9.47 25.91 21.14
CA HIS A 348 -10.13 25.29 19.98
C HIS A 348 -10.60 23.86 20.27
N ASP A 349 -11.41 23.71 21.33
CA ASP A 349 -11.87 22.42 21.85
C ASP A 349 -12.96 21.80 20.98
N PHE A 350 -13.69 22.62 20.22
CA PHE A 350 -14.81 22.19 19.38
C PHE A 350 -14.51 22.19 17.88
N THR A 351 -13.43 22.83 17.46
CA THR A 351 -13.08 23.04 16.03
C THR A 351 -11.83 22.29 15.58
N THR A 352 -11.12 21.59 16.49
CA THR A 352 -9.98 20.75 16.11
C THR A 352 -10.04 19.38 16.77
N THR A 353 -9.47 18.36 16.10
CA THR A 353 -9.20 17.02 16.65
C THR A 353 -10.43 16.35 17.30
N GLN A 354 -11.61 16.50 16.67
CA GLN A 354 -12.85 15.94 17.21
C GLN A 354 -12.89 14.41 17.15
N VAL A 355 -13.72 13.82 18.00
CA VAL A 355 -14.00 12.36 17.98
C VAL A 355 -14.50 11.94 16.59
N GLY A 356 -13.85 10.92 16.03
CA GLY A 356 -14.09 10.41 14.67
C GLY A 356 -13.09 10.90 13.60
N MET A 357 -12.31 11.95 13.86
CA MET A 357 -11.35 12.47 12.87
C MET A 357 -10.29 11.43 12.50
N HIS A 358 -9.72 10.74 13.50
CA HIS A 358 -8.75 9.69 13.25
C HIS A 358 -9.33 8.49 12.49
N ASP A 359 -10.63 8.22 12.62
CA ASP A 359 -11.28 7.13 11.87
C ASP A 359 -11.43 7.47 10.39
N ILE A 360 -11.66 8.75 10.05
CA ILE A 360 -11.63 9.24 8.67
C ILE A 360 -10.23 9.01 8.07
N VAL A 361 -9.17 9.40 8.78
CA VAL A 361 -7.78 9.21 8.32
C VAL A 361 -7.43 7.72 8.16
N ARG A 362 -7.86 6.87 9.11
CA ARG A 362 -7.73 5.40 8.98
C ARG A 362 -8.47 4.86 7.75
N SER A 363 -9.61 5.44 7.40
CA SER A 363 -10.35 5.04 6.20
C SER A 363 -9.60 5.42 4.91
N PHE A 364 -8.88 6.54 4.89
CA PHE A 364 -8.00 6.89 3.76
C PHE A 364 -6.87 5.88 3.60
N ARG A 365 -6.24 5.46 4.71
CA ARG A 365 -5.24 4.37 4.72
C ARG A 365 -5.81 3.08 4.13
N GLN A 366 -7.02 2.67 4.55
CA GLN A 366 -7.67 1.47 4.02
C GLN A 366 -7.92 1.56 2.50
N THR A 367 -8.27 2.73 1.98
CA THR A 367 -8.38 2.96 0.53
C THR A 367 -7.04 2.81 -0.18
N MET A 368 -5.94 3.32 0.41
CA MET A 368 -4.59 3.17 -0.14
C MET A 368 -4.05 1.74 -0.06
N ASP A 369 -4.45 0.95 0.94
CA ASP A 369 -4.02 -0.44 1.11
C ASP A 369 -4.45 -1.34 -0.05
N GLN A 370 -5.60 -1.04 -0.66
CA GLN A 370 -6.08 -1.75 -1.86
C GLN A 370 -5.13 -1.60 -3.05
N HIS A 371 -4.32 -0.53 -3.07
CA HIS A 371 -3.31 -0.24 -4.09
C HIS A 371 -1.87 -0.60 -3.65
N SER A 372 -1.72 -1.26 -2.49
CA SER A 372 -0.43 -1.56 -1.84
C SER A 372 -0.14 -3.07 -1.74
N THR A 373 -0.98 -3.92 -2.33
CA THR A 373 -0.82 -5.39 -2.27
C THR A 373 0.31 -5.91 -3.15
N GLU A 374 0.72 -5.16 -4.16
CA GLU A 374 1.84 -5.49 -5.04
C GLU A 374 3.19 -5.23 -4.32
N PRO A 375 4.06 -6.25 -4.16
CA PRO A 375 5.36 -6.06 -3.52
C PRO A 375 6.19 -4.96 -4.19
N GLY A 376 6.78 -4.07 -3.40
CA GLY A 376 7.57 -2.93 -3.91
C GLY A 376 6.75 -1.70 -4.32
N ARG A 377 5.41 -1.75 -4.25
CA ARG A 377 4.50 -0.64 -4.55
C ARG A 377 3.59 -0.26 -3.38
N TYR A 378 4.11 -0.35 -2.15
CA TYR A 378 3.45 0.22 -0.98
C TYR A 378 3.18 1.71 -1.19
N ARG A 379 1.99 2.18 -0.82
CA ARG A 379 1.57 3.58 -0.94
C ARG A 379 1.48 4.25 0.42
#